data_AF-A0A2K6K874-F1
#
_entry.id   AF-A0A2K6K874-F1
#
_cell.length_a   1.000
_cell.length_b   1.000
_cell.length_c   1.000
_cell.angle_alpha   90.00
_cell.angle_beta   90.00
_cell.angle_gamma   90.00
#
_symmetry.space_group_name_H-M   'P 1'
#
loop_
_entity.id
_entity.type
_entity.pdbx_description
1 polymer ?
#
loop_
_entity_poly.entity_id
_entity_poly.type
_entity_poly.pdbx_seq_one_letter_code
_entity_poly.pdbx_strand_id
1 'polypeptide(L)'
;MSGLHLVKQGRDRKKIDSQRDFTVASPAEFVTRFGGNKVIEKVLIANNGIAAVKCMRSIRRWSYEMFRNERAIRFVVMVTPEDLKANAEYIKMADHYVPVPGGPNNNNYANVELILDIAKRIPVQAVWAGWGHASENPKLPELLLKNGIAFMGKPF
;
A
#
# COMPACT_ATOMS: atom_id res chain seq x y z
N MET A 1 -35.95 19.95 -39.63
CA MET A 1 -35.93 18.76 -38.74
C MET A 1 -34.51 18.30 -38.33
N SER A 2 -33.43 19.08 -38.54
CA SER A 2 -32.05 18.62 -38.30
C SER A 2 -31.45 18.89 -36.92
N GLY A 3 -32.09 19.73 -36.08
CA GLY A 3 -31.52 20.16 -34.79
C GLY A 3 -31.52 19.10 -33.69
N LEU A 4 -32.51 18.21 -33.64
CA LEU A 4 -32.60 17.19 -32.58
C LEU A 4 -31.58 16.04 -32.73
N HIS A 5 -31.12 15.76 -33.96
CA HIS A 5 -30.19 14.66 -34.22
C HIS A 5 -28.75 15.01 -33.80
N LEU A 6 -28.34 16.28 -34.00
CA LEU A 6 -27.04 16.80 -33.57
C LEU A 6 -26.91 16.88 -32.03
N VAL A 7 -27.99 17.23 -31.33
CA VAL A 7 -27.99 17.34 -29.86
C VAL A 7 -27.92 15.96 -29.18
N LYS A 8 -28.55 14.93 -29.76
CA LYS A 8 -28.41 13.54 -29.28
C LYS A 8 -26.97 13.03 -29.47
N GLN A 9 -26.39 13.21 -30.66
CA GLN A 9 -24.99 12.83 -30.90
C GLN A 9 -23.99 13.54 -29.97
N GLY A 10 -24.22 14.81 -29.61
CA GLY A 10 -23.38 15.55 -28.66
C GLY A 10 -23.51 15.07 -27.20
N ARG A 11 -24.70 14.60 -26.79
CA ARG A 11 -24.92 13.99 -25.46
C ARG A 11 -24.38 12.57 -25.39
N ASP A 12 -24.54 11.79 -26.45
CA ASP A 12 -24.02 10.43 -26.53
C ASP A 12 -22.49 10.43 -26.62
N ARG A 13 -21.87 11.37 -27.36
CA ARG A 13 -20.41 11.61 -27.31
C ARG A 13 -19.92 11.99 -25.91
N LYS A 14 -20.63 12.88 -25.19
CA LYS A 14 -20.27 13.23 -23.80
C LYS A 14 -20.42 12.06 -22.83
N LYS A 15 -21.39 11.16 -23.05
CA LYS A 15 -21.54 9.93 -22.26
C LYS A 15 -20.45 8.90 -22.58
N ILE A 16 -20.09 8.74 -23.85
CA ILE A 16 -19.00 7.85 -24.28
C ILE A 16 -17.64 8.38 -23.78
N ASP A 17 -17.42 9.70 -23.77
CA ASP A 17 -16.23 10.33 -23.19
C ASP A 17 -16.18 10.24 -21.65
N SER A 18 -17.31 10.04 -20.97
CA SER A 18 -17.32 9.81 -19.51
C SER A 18 -16.83 8.41 -19.11
N GLN A 19 -16.66 7.52 -20.09
CA GLN A 19 -16.00 6.22 -19.96
C GLN A 19 -14.54 6.25 -20.49
N ARG A 20 -13.92 7.42 -20.64
CA ARG A 20 -12.47 7.51 -20.84
C ARG A 20 -11.79 6.71 -19.74
N ASP A 21 -10.96 5.76 -20.15
CA ASP A 21 -10.17 4.88 -19.31
C ASP A 21 -9.79 5.56 -17.99
N PHE A 22 -10.30 5.04 -16.88
CA PHE A 22 -9.94 5.45 -15.53
C PHE A 22 -8.48 5.11 -15.17
N THR A 23 -7.72 4.61 -16.14
CA THR A 23 -6.35 4.18 -15.97
C THR A 23 -5.42 5.40 -15.96
N VAL A 24 -4.45 5.36 -15.06
CA VAL A 24 -3.37 6.36 -14.96
C VAL A 24 -2.04 5.62 -15.02
N ALA A 25 -0.97 6.28 -15.46
CA ALA A 25 0.30 5.61 -15.76
C ALA A 25 1.11 5.27 -14.48
N SER A 26 0.92 6.02 -13.39
CA SER A 26 1.70 5.84 -12.16
C SER A 26 0.97 6.29 -10.90
N PRO A 27 1.36 5.82 -9.70
CA PRO A 27 0.81 6.31 -8.43
C PRO A 27 0.97 7.82 -8.24
N ALA A 28 2.05 8.42 -8.71
CA ALA A 28 2.25 9.88 -8.64
C ALA A 28 1.20 10.65 -9.46
N GLU A 29 0.91 10.18 -10.68
CA GLU A 29 -0.14 10.75 -11.52
C GLU A 29 -1.53 10.54 -10.90
N PHE A 30 -1.79 9.35 -10.34
CA PHE A 30 -3.02 9.06 -9.60
C PHE A 30 -3.25 10.09 -8.49
N VAL A 31 -2.25 10.27 -7.63
CA VAL A 31 -2.34 11.19 -6.49
C VAL A 31 -2.61 12.63 -6.96
N THR A 32 -1.94 13.07 -8.03
CA THR A 32 -2.17 14.40 -8.60
C THR A 32 -3.59 14.54 -9.14
N ARG A 33 -4.05 13.56 -9.91
CA ARG A 33 -5.38 13.54 -10.55
C ARG A 33 -6.52 13.54 -9.55
N PHE A 34 -6.36 12.82 -8.43
CA PHE A 34 -7.38 12.66 -7.40
C PHE A 34 -7.19 13.61 -6.21
N GLY A 35 -6.28 14.59 -6.29
CA GLY A 35 -6.11 15.63 -5.28
C GLY A 35 -5.49 15.15 -3.95
N GLY A 36 -4.71 14.07 -4.00
CA GLY A 36 -3.94 13.61 -2.85
C GLY A 36 -2.68 14.46 -2.63
N ASN A 37 -2.12 14.40 -1.41
CA ASN A 37 -0.99 15.24 -0.99
C ASN A 37 0.31 14.46 -0.74
N LYS A 38 0.28 13.13 -0.83
CA LYS A 38 1.44 12.27 -0.59
C LYS A 38 1.42 11.05 -1.50
N VAL A 39 2.49 10.89 -2.27
CA VAL A 39 2.69 9.72 -3.14
C VAL A 39 3.25 8.56 -2.33
N ILE A 40 2.59 7.41 -2.43
CA ILE A 40 3.02 6.15 -1.81
C ILE A 40 3.20 5.12 -2.92
N GLU A 41 4.44 4.70 -3.16
CA GLU A 41 4.78 3.68 -4.17
C GLU A 41 5.36 2.41 -3.53
N LYS A 42 5.83 2.52 -2.28
CA LYS A 42 6.44 1.43 -1.53
C LYS A 42 5.93 1.43 -0.09
N VAL A 43 5.40 0.29 0.33
CA VAL A 43 4.80 0.08 1.64
C VAL A 43 5.59 -0.99 2.39
N LEU A 44 5.99 -0.69 3.62
CA LEU A 44 6.46 -1.71 4.58
C LEU A 44 5.25 -2.30 5.30
N ILE A 45 5.15 -3.63 5.29
CA ILE A 45 4.17 -4.37 6.08
C ILE A 45 4.84 -4.79 7.39
N ALA A 46 4.40 -4.18 8.49
CA ALA A 46 4.82 -4.50 9.86
C ALA A 46 3.86 -5.53 10.47
N ASN A 47 3.63 -6.63 9.75
CA ASN A 47 2.74 -7.72 10.13
C ASN A 47 3.12 -8.98 9.34
N ASN A 48 2.58 -10.14 9.73
CA ASN A 48 2.78 -11.41 9.04
C ASN A 48 1.44 -12.10 8.73
N GLY A 49 1.49 -13.39 8.40
CA GLY A 49 0.32 -14.24 8.26
C GLY A 49 -0.77 -13.71 7.31
N ILE A 50 -2.03 -13.89 7.69
CA ILE A 50 -3.19 -13.55 6.87
C ILE A 50 -3.39 -12.04 6.69
N ALA A 51 -2.92 -11.22 7.63
CA ALA A 51 -2.97 -9.77 7.54
C ALA A 51 -2.12 -9.28 6.35
N ALA A 52 -0.86 -9.71 6.29
CA ALA A 52 0.05 -9.37 5.21
C ALA A 52 -0.48 -9.84 3.84
N VAL A 53 -0.94 -11.10 3.75
CA VAL A 53 -1.53 -11.65 2.52
C VAL A 53 -2.75 -10.83 2.06
N LYS A 54 -3.70 -10.56 2.96
CA LYS A 54 -4.93 -9.86 2.59
C LYS A 54 -4.64 -8.43 2.15
N CYS A 55 -3.71 -7.74 2.82
CA CYS A 55 -3.27 -6.41 2.45
C CYS A 55 -2.71 -6.39 1.02
N MET A 56 -1.70 -7.23 0.75
CA MET A 56 -1.07 -7.30 -0.57
C MET A 56 -2.06 -7.69 -1.65
N ARG A 57 -2.88 -8.74 -1.47
CA ARG A 57 -3.89 -9.14 -2.48
C ARG A 57 -4.87 -8.01 -2.80
N SER A 58 -5.33 -7.31 -1.77
CA SER A 58 -6.34 -6.25 -1.96
C SER A 58 -5.75 -5.05 -2.70
N ILE A 59 -4.57 -4.59 -2.28
CA ILE A 59 -3.92 -3.43 -2.93
C ILE A 59 -3.43 -3.80 -4.32
N ARG A 60 -2.89 -5.00 -4.55
CA ARG A 60 -2.48 -5.44 -5.89
C ARG A 60 -3.65 -5.56 -6.86
N ARG A 61 -4.78 -6.10 -6.40
CA ARG A 61 -6.02 -6.14 -7.20
C ARG A 61 -6.46 -4.73 -7.59
N TRP A 62 -6.56 -3.83 -6.61
CA TRP A 62 -6.91 -2.44 -6.86
C TRP A 62 -5.88 -1.75 -7.79
N SER A 63 -4.59 -2.01 -7.59
CA SER A 63 -3.51 -1.47 -8.43
C SER A 63 -3.64 -1.97 -9.87
N TYR A 64 -3.99 -3.23 -10.08
CA TYR A 64 -4.24 -3.76 -11.42
C TYR A 64 -5.48 -3.11 -12.07
N GLU A 65 -6.54 -2.89 -11.30
CA GLU A 65 -7.75 -2.21 -11.77
C GLU A 65 -7.47 -0.75 -12.17
N MET A 66 -6.60 -0.03 -11.44
CA MET A 66 -6.29 1.39 -11.67
C MET A 66 -5.11 1.63 -12.64
N PHE A 67 -4.08 0.81 -12.61
CA PHE A 67 -2.82 1.04 -13.36
C PHE A 67 -2.56 0.00 -14.44
N ARG A 68 -3.40 -1.06 -14.55
CA ARG A 68 -3.09 -2.28 -15.31
C ARG A 68 -1.74 -2.91 -14.93
N ASN A 69 -1.29 -2.62 -13.71
CA ASN A 69 -0.03 -3.08 -13.15
C ASN A 69 -0.26 -3.41 -11.67
N GLU A 70 -0.27 -4.71 -11.34
CA GLU A 70 -0.45 -5.16 -9.96
C GLU A 70 0.71 -4.74 -9.03
N ARG A 71 1.88 -4.42 -9.59
CA ARG A 71 3.09 -3.98 -8.86
C ARG A 71 3.29 -2.47 -8.89
N ALA A 72 2.27 -1.68 -9.26
CA ALA A 72 2.32 -0.22 -9.16
C ALA A 72 2.61 0.23 -7.72
N ILE A 73 2.14 -0.52 -6.72
CA ILE A 73 2.51 -0.39 -5.31
C ILE A 73 3.38 -1.57 -4.91
N ARG A 74 4.60 -1.30 -4.46
CA ARG A 74 5.59 -2.30 -4.04
C ARG A 74 5.48 -2.59 -2.56
N PHE A 75 5.70 -3.85 -2.19
CA PHE A 75 5.65 -4.31 -0.81
C PHE A 75 7.00 -4.77 -0.30
N VAL A 76 7.39 -4.23 0.85
CA VAL A 76 8.48 -4.71 1.70
C VAL A 76 7.84 -5.42 2.89
N VAL A 77 8.27 -6.62 3.23
CA VAL A 77 7.75 -7.37 4.39
C VAL A 77 8.85 -7.67 5.39
N MET A 78 8.54 -7.60 6.67
CA MET A 78 9.40 -8.12 7.74
C MET A 78 9.22 -9.64 7.81
N VAL A 79 10.31 -10.40 8.00
CA VAL A 79 10.27 -11.87 8.03
C VAL A 79 11.13 -12.42 9.16
N THR A 80 10.50 -13.16 10.07
CA THR A 80 11.21 -13.90 11.13
C THR A 80 11.75 -15.24 10.61
N PRO A 81 12.76 -15.84 11.28
CA PRO A 81 13.19 -17.20 10.98
C PRO A 81 12.06 -18.23 11.03
N GLU A 82 11.09 -18.04 11.94
CA GLU A 82 9.94 -18.91 12.11
C GLU A 82 8.97 -18.82 10.93
N ASP A 83 8.67 -17.60 10.46
CA ASP A 83 7.85 -17.40 9.26
C ASP A 83 8.51 -18.00 8.02
N LEU A 84 9.84 -17.85 7.90
CA LEU A 84 10.62 -18.42 6.79
C LEU A 84 10.61 -19.95 6.83
N LYS A 85 10.80 -20.55 8.02
CA LYS A 85 10.73 -22.00 8.22
C LYS A 85 9.34 -22.56 7.94
N ALA A 86 8.29 -21.80 8.28
CA ALA A 86 6.90 -22.14 7.98
C ALA A 86 6.53 -21.94 6.50
N ASN A 87 7.44 -21.42 5.67
CA ASN A 87 7.21 -21.11 4.26
C ASN A 87 5.99 -20.18 4.06
N ALA A 88 5.88 -19.16 4.91
CA ALA A 88 4.70 -18.30 4.97
C ALA A 88 4.43 -17.60 3.62
N GLU A 89 3.17 -17.66 3.18
CA GLU A 89 2.76 -17.24 1.83
C GLU A 89 3.05 -15.77 1.53
N TYR A 90 2.94 -14.90 2.53
CA TYR A 90 3.20 -13.47 2.37
C TYR A 90 4.65 -13.18 1.93
N ILE A 91 5.61 -14.05 2.28
CA ILE A 91 7.02 -13.88 1.91
C ILE A 91 7.19 -13.99 0.39
N LYS A 92 6.55 -14.99 -0.23
CA LYS A 92 6.59 -15.22 -1.68
C LYS A 92 5.84 -14.14 -2.46
N MET A 93 4.82 -13.57 -1.83
CA MET A 93 4.03 -12.51 -2.44
C MET A 93 4.79 -11.18 -2.47
N ALA A 94 5.62 -10.87 -1.47
CA ALA A 94 6.28 -9.57 -1.36
C ALA A 94 7.26 -9.29 -2.49
N ASP A 95 7.49 -8.01 -2.80
CA ASP A 95 8.50 -7.59 -3.77
C ASP A 95 9.90 -7.60 -3.16
N HIS A 96 9.99 -7.38 -1.85
CA HIS A 96 11.21 -7.46 -1.07
C HIS A 96 10.90 -7.93 0.35
N TYR A 97 11.82 -8.63 0.99
CA TYR A 97 11.68 -9.01 2.40
C TYR A 97 12.93 -8.65 3.20
N VAL A 98 12.73 -8.42 4.49
CA VAL A 98 13.78 -8.02 5.43
C VAL A 98 13.81 -9.02 6.57
N PRO A 99 14.92 -9.75 6.77
CA PRO A 99 15.08 -10.61 7.92
C PRO A 99 15.04 -9.80 9.22
N VAL A 100 14.25 -10.25 10.18
CA VAL A 100 14.12 -9.64 11.52
C VAL A 100 14.32 -10.69 12.61
N PRO A 101 14.60 -10.30 13.86
CA PRO A 101 14.76 -11.26 14.96
C PRO A 101 13.52 -12.14 15.16
N GLY A 102 13.74 -13.41 15.48
CA GLY A 102 12.68 -14.35 15.84
C GLY A 102 12.16 -14.19 17.27
N GLY A 103 11.44 -15.19 17.76
CA GLY A 103 10.87 -15.21 19.10
C GLY A 103 9.64 -14.30 19.27
N PRO A 104 9.35 -13.84 20.51
CA PRO A 104 8.14 -13.08 20.81
C PRO A 104 8.04 -11.78 19.98
N ASN A 105 6.81 -11.32 19.75
CA ASN A 105 6.55 -10.27 18.76
C ASN A 105 7.16 -8.90 19.12
N ASN A 106 7.48 -8.66 20.39
CA ASN A 106 8.18 -7.47 20.88
C ASN A 106 9.61 -7.34 20.33
N ASN A 107 10.17 -8.41 19.76
CA ASN A 107 11.46 -8.40 19.08
C ASN A 107 11.35 -8.03 17.60
N ASN A 108 10.16 -8.13 17.01
CA ASN A 108 9.93 -7.99 15.57
C ASN A 108 8.74 -7.08 15.24
N TYR A 109 7.57 -7.64 14.94
CA TYR A 109 6.40 -6.95 14.40
C TYR A 109 5.76 -5.95 15.38
N ALA A 110 5.99 -6.10 16.69
CA ALA A 110 5.53 -5.15 17.71
C ALA A 110 6.62 -4.17 18.14
N ASN A 111 7.84 -4.28 17.60
CA ASN A 111 8.97 -3.42 17.92
C ASN A 111 8.95 -2.15 17.05
N VAL A 112 8.44 -1.06 17.61
CA VAL A 112 8.29 0.21 16.89
C VAL A 112 9.62 0.79 16.41
N GLU A 113 10.67 0.71 17.23
CA GLU A 113 12.00 1.22 16.86
C GLU A 113 12.60 0.44 15.70
N LEU A 114 12.44 -0.89 15.71
CA LEU A 114 12.87 -1.74 14.61
C LEU A 114 12.08 -1.45 13.31
N ILE A 115 10.76 -1.30 13.40
CA ILE A 115 9.92 -0.96 12.24
C ILE A 115 10.39 0.36 11.63
N LEU A 116 10.65 1.37 12.47
CA LEU A 116 11.16 2.66 12.03
C LEU A 116 12.55 2.53 11.38
N ASP A 117 13.47 1.80 11.99
CA ASP A 117 14.81 1.55 11.44
C ASP A 117 14.74 0.93 10.04
N ILE A 118 13.94 -0.13 9.89
CA ILE A 118 13.74 -0.80 8.61
C ILE A 118 13.14 0.16 7.58
N ALA A 119 12.13 0.94 7.96
CA ALA A 119 11.48 1.90 7.08
C ALA A 119 12.41 3.04 6.62
N LYS A 120 13.43 3.35 7.42
CA LYS A 120 14.49 4.32 7.06
C LYS A 120 15.56 3.69 6.18
N ARG A 121 16.05 2.51 6.54
CA ARG A 121 17.10 1.79 5.79
C ARG A 121 16.64 1.38 4.39
N ILE A 122 15.40 0.93 4.29
CA ILE A 122 14.73 0.70 3.01
C ILE A 122 13.70 1.81 2.89
N PRO A 123 14.02 2.91 2.19
CA PRO A 123 13.15 4.08 2.16
C PRO A 123 11.80 3.69 1.53
N VAL A 124 10.83 3.47 2.42
CA VAL A 124 9.41 3.27 2.13
C VAL A 124 8.69 4.58 2.38
N GLN A 125 7.63 4.83 1.62
CA GLN A 125 6.83 6.04 1.81
C GLN A 125 5.78 5.83 2.89
N ALA A 126 5.40 4.58 3.17
CA ALA A 126 4.40 4.25 4.17
C ALA A 126 4.65 2.92 4.89
N VAL A 127 4.07 2.79 6.07
CA VAL A 127 3.98 1.54 6.85
C VAL A 127 2.52 1.15 7.04
N TRP A 128 2.22 -0.13 6.88
CA TRP A 128 0.92 -0.73 7.21
C TRP A 128 1.10 -1.80 8.29
N ALA A 129 0.35 -1.68 9.39
CA ALA A 129 0.43 -2.61 10.52
C ALA A 129 -0.77 -3.56 10.65
N GLY A 130 -1.87 -3.32 9.92
CA GLY A 130 -3.05 -4.19 9.98
C GLY A 130 -3.66 -4.28 11.37
N TRP A 131 -3.76 -5.49 11.93
CA TRP A 131 -4.25 -5.77 13.28
C TRP A 131 -3.23 -6.60 14.07
N GLY A 132 -3.25 -6.44 15.39
CA GLY A 132 -2.27 -7.04 16.30
C GLY A 132 -0.90 -6.35 16.22
N HIS A 133 0.05 -6.87 17.00
CA HIS A 133 1.41 -6.32 17.06
C HIS A 133 1.42 -4.81 17.42
N ALA A 134 2.06 -3.98 16.59
CA ALA A 134 2.13 -2.55 16.79
C ALA A 134 0.92 -1.78 16.21
N SER A 135 -0.14 -2.45 15.72
CA SER A 135 -1.28 -1.79 15.05
C SER A 135 -1.99 -0.74 15.91
N GLU A 136 -2.03 -0.97 17.22
CA GLU A 136 -2.70 -0.10 18.20
C GLU A 136 -1.70 0.69 19.06
N ASN A 137 -0.39 0.60 18.74
CA ASN A 137 0.63 1.33 19.49
C ASN A 137 0.75 2.76 18.95
N PRO A 138 0.36 3.81 19.70
CA PRO A 138 0.36 5.20 19.21
C PRO A 138 1.77 5.72 18.89
N LYS A 139 2.82 5.13 19.48
CA LYS A 139 4.21 5.50 19.19
C LYS A 139 4.59 5.22 17.75
N LEU A 140 3.96 4.23 17.10
CA LEU A 140 4.28 3.86 15.72
C LEU A 140 3.98 5.01 14.74
N PRO A 141 2.73 5.50 14.60
CA PRO A 141 2.46 6.63 13.72
C PRO A 141 3.20 7.91 14.14
N GLU A 142 3.38 8.16 15.44
CA GLU A 142 4.10 9.34 15.93
C GLU A 142 5.55 9.37 15.41
N LEU A 143 6.28 8.27 15.58
CA LEU A 143 7.69 8.17 15.17
C LEU A 143 7.84 8.13 13.65
N LEU A 144 6.95 7.44 12.93
CA LEU A 144 6.94 7.44 11.47
C LEU A 144 6.72 8.86 10.93
N LEU A 145 5.74 9.59 11.46
CA LEU A 145 5.43 10.95 11.05
C LEU A 145 6.61 11.90 11.28
N LYS A 146 7.26 11.82 12.45
CA LYS A 146 8.48 12.59 12.76
C LYS A 146 9.62 12.34 11.77
N ASN A 147 9.63 11.19 11.10
CA ASN A 147 10.62 10.82 10.09
C ASN A 147 10.09 10.94 8.65
N GLY A 148 8.93 11.57 8.45
CA GLY A 148 8.35 11.78 7.12
C GLY A 148 7.80 10.52 6.45
N ILE A 149 7.55 9.44 7.20
CA ILE A 149 6.98 8.18 6.70
C ILE A 149 5.49 8.17 7.06
N ALA A 150 4.63 7.82 6.08
CA ALA A 150 3.20 7.77 6.32
C ALA A 150 2.80 6.50 7.10
N PHE A 151 1.79 6.59 7.96
CA PHE A 151 1.14 5.42 8.54
C PHE A 151 -0.20 5.19 7.84
N MET A 152 -0.41 3.99 7.29
CA MET A 152 -1.67 3.60 6.63
C MET A 152 -2.71 3.16 7.66
N GLY A 153 -3.13 4.10 8.52
CA GLY A 153 -4.08 3.89 9.60
C GLY A 153 -4.49 5.22 10.23
N LYS A 154 -5.08 5.17 11.43
CA LYS A 154 -5.47 6.39 12.15
C LYS A 154 -4.21 7.13 12.64
N PRO A 155 -4.09 8.45 12.42
CA PRO A 155 -3.09 9.26 13.13
C PRO A 155 -3.50 9.34 14.61
N PHE A 156 -2.56 9.03 15.50
CA PHE A 156 -2.71 9.27 16.94
C PHE A 156 -1.98 10.54 17.33
#